data_AF-A0A430B660-F1
#
_entry.id   AF-A0A430B660-F1
#
_cell.length_a   1.000
_cell.length_b   1.000
_cell.length_c   1.000
_cell.angle_alpha   90.00
_cell.angle_beta   90.00
_cell.angle_gamma   90.00
#
_symmetry.space_group_name_H-M   'P 1'
#
loop_
_entity.id
_entity.type
_entity.pdbx_description
1 polymer ?
#
loop_
_entity_poly.entity_id
_entity_poly.type
_entity_poly.pdbx_seq_one_letter_code
_entity_poly.pdbx_strand_id
1 'polypeptide(L)'
;RVIQKNGNWEYFKAHARELLSDDVTGAIYRRRKIDVEPAFGNLKANLSFNRFSVRGQDKVTQELGFAFMALNLRKLSKFRKDIDRKIRKNKNSKMINLILEFLFCFKRLLGQALSSIIVLITSLDSCLS
;
A
#
# COMPACT_ATOMS: atom_id res chain seq x y z
N ARG A 1 15.99 -27.59 42.44
CA ARG A 1 15.60 -26.16 42.25
C ARG A 1 14.15 -26.02 42.67
N VAL A 2 13.85 -25.32 43.77
CA VAL A 2 12.46 -25.03 44.19
C VAL A 2 12.05 -23.70 43.57
N ILE A 3 11.02 -23.70 42.73
CA ILE A 3 10.49 -22.48 42.12
C ILE A 3 9.44 -21.89 43.07
N GLN A 4 9.80 -20.79 43.73
CA GLN A 4 8.86 -20.03 44.56
C GLN A 4 7.95 -19.20 43.64
N LYS A 5 6.63 -19.30 43.84
CA LYS A 5 5.64 -18.48 43.13
C LYS A 5 5.24 -17.27 43.97
N ASN A 6 5.15 -16.11 43.34
CA ASN A 6 4.67 -14.90 44.00
C ASN A 6 3.13 -14.85 44.00
N GLY A 7 2.50 -14.89 45.17
CA GLY A 7 1.04 -14.89 45.33
C GLY A 7 0.36 -13.64 44.76
N ASN A 8 0.97 -12.46 44.90
CA ASN A 8 0.41 -11.22 44.36
C ASN A 8 0.32 -11.26 42.83
N TRP A 9 1.30 -11.87 42.16
CA TRP A 9 1.28 -12.00 40.71
C TRP A 9 0.19 -12.95 40.22
N GLU A 10 -0.04 -14.06 40.92
CA GLU A 10 -1.11 -14.97 40.56
C GLU A 10 -2.49 -14.34 40.81
N TYR A 11 -2.63 -13.54 41.88
CA TYR A 11 -3.85 -12.74 42.14
C TYR A 11 -4.18 -11.79 40.98
N PHE A 12 -3.24 -10.92 40.59
CA PHE A 12 -3.48 -9.97 39.49
C PHE A 12 -3.70 -10.68 38.15
N LYS A 13 -3.03 -11.81 37.92
CA LYS A 13 -3.23 -12.61 36.70
C LYS A 13 -4.61 -13.23 36.65
N ALA A 14 -5.10 -13.77 37.78
CA ALA A 14 -6.45 -14.32 37.88
C ALA A 14 -7.50 -13.22 37.63
N HIS A 15 -7.33 -12.06 38.27
CA HIS A 15 -8.23 -10.92 38.10
C HIS A 15 -8.26 -10.40 36.65
N ALA A 16 -7.10 -10.29 36.00
CA ALA A 16 -7.04 -9.89 34.59
C ALA A 16 -7.71 -10.92 33.66
N ARG A 17 -7.59 -12.22 33.95
CA ARG A 17 -8.26 -13.28 33.18
C ARG A 17 -9.78 -13.19 33.34
N GLU A 18 -10.25 -13.00 34.56
CA GLU A 18 -11.68 -12.83 34.85
C GLU A 18 -12.28 -11.65 34.06
N LEU A 19 -11.62 -10.49 34.10
CA LEU A 19 -12.01 -9.32 33.32
C LEU A 19 -11.96 -9.54 31.80
N LEU A 20 -11.03 -10.36 31.30
CA LEU A 20 -10.94 -10.69 29.88
C LEU A 20 -11.95 -11.75 29.43
N SER A 21 -12.43 -12.57 30.37
CA SER A 21 -13.45 -13.61 30.15
C SER A 21 -14.86 -13.06 30.11
N ASP A 22 -15.11 -11.91 30.75
CA ASP A 22 -16.37 -11.17 30.61
C ASP A 22 -16.58 -10.74 29.15
N ASP A 23 -17.79 -10.93 28.61
CA ASP A 23 -18.09 -10.72 27.20
C ASP A 23 -17.97 -9.23 26.81
N VAL A 24 -18.48 -8.34 27.68
CA VAL A 24 -18.46 -6.90 27.46
C VAL A 24 -17.02 -6.38 27.50
N THR A 25 -16.30 -6.69 28.58
CA THR A 25 -14.92 -6.22 28.78
C THR A 25 -13.95 -6.85 27.77
N GLY A 26 -14.12 -8.14 27.47
CA GLY A 26 -13.36 -8.85 26.45
C GLY A 26 -13.60 -8.30 25.04
N ALA A 27 -14.82 -7.89 24.69
CA ALA A 27 -15.11 -7.25 23.40
C ALA A 27 -14.41 -5.89 23.26
N ILE A 28 -14.42 -5.07 24.32
CA ILE A 28 -13.72 -3.78 24.34
C ILE A 28 -12.21 -3.99 24.18
N TYR A 29 -11.65 -4.97 24.88
CA TYR A 29 -10.22 -5.31 24.76
C TYR A 29 -9.84 -5.73 23.34
N ARG A 30 -10.64 -6.63 22.73
CA ARG A 30 -10.44 -7.06 21.33
C ARG A 30 -10.45 -5.89 20.36
N ARG A 31 -11.38 -4.93 20.54
CA ARG A 31 -11.44 -3.70 19.73
C ARG A 31 -10.18 -2.84 19.88
N ARG A 32 -9.74 -2.60 21.12
CA ARG A 32 -8.52 -1.81 21.41
C ARG A 32 -7.26 -2.43 20.81
N LYS A 33 -7.17 -3.76 20.79
CA LYS A 33 -6.06 -4.49 20.17
C LYS A 33 -5.93 -4.19 18.67
N ILE A 34 -7.04 -3.98 17.99
CA ILE A 34 -7.08 -3.71 16.55
C ILE A 34 -6.87 -2.22 16.25
N ASP A 35 -7.44 -1.34 17.08
CA ASP A 35 -7.48 0.09 16.75
C ASP A 35 -6.34 0.87 17.44
N VAL A 36 -6.20 0.67 18.75
CA VAL A 36 -5.36 1.50 19.62
C VAL A 36 -3.90 1.07 19.56
N GLU A 37 -3.62 -0.23 19.70
CA GLU A 37 -2.24 -0.74 19.68
C GLU A 37 -1.53 -0.45 18.34
N PRO A 38 -2.15 -0.66 17.17
CA PRO A 38 -1.49 -0.36 15.90
C PRO A 38 -1.31 1.14 15.67
N ALA A 39 -2.20 1.99 16.18
CA ALA A 39 -2.04 3.44 16.11
C ALA A 39 -0.82 3.91 16.91
N PHE A 40 -0.65 3.44 18.15
CA PHE A 40 0.52 3.77 18.97
C PHE A 40 1.81 3.12 18.47
N GLY A 41 1.75 1.89 17.96
CA GLY A 41 2.89 1.24 17.30
C GLY A 41 3.35 2.03 16.08
N ASN A 42 2.41 2.49 15.25
CA ASN A 42 2.69 3.39 14.15
C ASN A 42 3.32 4.69 14.65
N LEU A 43 2.78 5.33 15.68
CA LEU A 43 3.32 6.57 16.23
C LEU A 43 4.80 6.42 16.62
N LYS A 44 5.14 5.35 17.35
CA LYS A 44 6.50 5.03 17.77
C LYS A 44 7.42 4.73 16.60
N ALA A 45 7.02 3.86 15.68
CA ALA A 45 7.89 3.45 14.57
C ALA A 45 8.10 4.56 13.53
N ASN A 46 7.08 5.40 13.33
CA ASN A 46 7.04 6.32 12.20
C ASN A 46 7.44 7.76 12.52
N LEU A 47 7.19 8.20 13.76
CA LEU A 47 7.53 9.53 14.25
C LEU A 47 8.59 9.45 15.36
N SER A 48 9.08 8.25 15.71
CA SER A 48 9.99 8.02 16.83
C SER A 48 9.45 8.60 18.15
N PHE A 49 8.12 8.61 18.29
CA PHE A 49 7.43 9.24 19.40
C PHE A 49 7.50 8.37 20.66
N ASN A 50 8.62 8.47 21.38
CA ASN A 50 8.89 7.68 22.57
C ASN A 50 8.57 8.41 23.89
N ARG A 51 8.49 9.75 23.86
CA ARG A 51 8.29 10.57 25.05
C ARG A 51 7.52 11.83 24.68
N PHE A 52 6.58 12.22 25.54
CA PHE A 52 5.93 13.53 25.49
C PHE A 52 6.91 14.63 25.92
N SER A 53 7.00 15.68 25.11
CA SER A 53 7.81 16.86 25.43
C SER A 53 7.20 17.67 26.57
N VAL A 54 5.87 17.75 26.62
CA VAL A 54 5.14 18.58 27.59
C VAL A 54 4.59 17.77 28.77
N ARG A 55 4.30 18.48 29.87
CA ARG A 55 3.65 17.95 31.08
C ARG A 55 2.28 18.60 31.28
N GLY A 56 1.35 17.86 31.88
CA GLY A 56 -0.05 18.26 32.05
C GLY A 56 -0.95 17.65 30.97
N GLN A 57 -2.13 17.19 31.39
CA GLN A 57 -3.03 16.37 30.57
C GLN A 57 -3.48 17.08 29.28
N ASP A 58 -3.82 18.37 29.37
CA ASP A 58 -4.30 19.14 28.22
C ASP A 58 -3.21 19.29 27.15
N LYS A 59 -1.99 19.60 27.59
CA LYS A 59 -0.84 19.78 26.70
C LYS A 59 -0.43 18.47 26.03
N VAL A 60 -0.43 17.38 26.79
CA VAL A 60 -0.15 16.03 26.26
C VAL A 60 -1.18 15.63 25.19
N THR A 61 -2.45 15.97 25.42
CA THR A 61 -3.53 15.69 24.45
C THR A 61 -3.30 16.45 23.14
N GLN A 62 -2.86 17.72 23.21
CA GLN A 62 -2.54 18.51 22.03
C GLN A 62 -1.32 17.96 21.27
N GLU A 63 -0.23 17.63 21.99
CA GLU A 63 0.97 17.03 21.39
C GLU A 63 0.63 15.73 20.64
N LEU A 64 -0.18 14.88 21.27
CA LEU A 64 -0.67 13.65 20.67
C LEU A 64 -1.53 13.92 19.42
N GLY A 65 -2.39 14.94 19.46
CA GLY A 65 -3.20 15.39 18.33
C GLY A 65 -2.35 15.79 17.12
N PHE A 66 -1.28 16.57 17.34
CA PHE A 66 -0.33 16.93 16.28
C PHE A 66 0.39 15.72 15.71
N ALA A 67 0.82 14.79 16.56
CA ALA A 67 1.50 13.58 16.11
C ALA A 67 0.58 12.70 15.24
N PHE A 68 -0.71 12.57 15.59
CA PHE A 68 -1.69 11.89 14.75
C PHE A 68 -1.97 12.64 13.43
N MET A 69 -2.03 13.97 13.47
CA MET A 69 -2.20 14.77 12.26
C MET A 69 -1.03 14.57 11.29
N ALA A 70 0.20 14.54 11.79
CA ALA A 70 1.39 14.23 10.99
C ALA A 70 1.32 12.83 10.35
N LEU A 71 0.86 11.81 11.09
CA LEU A 71 0.63 10.47 10.53
C LEU A 71 -0.42 10.48 9.41
N ASN A 72 -1.52 11.20 9.60
CA ASN A 72 -2.59 11.30 8.61
C ASN A 72 -2.10 11.98 7.33
N LEU A 73 -1.35 13.08 7.45
CA LEU A 73 -0.73 13.76 6.30
C LEU A 73 0.23 12.85 5.54
N ARG A 74 1.00 12.03 6.25
CA ARG A 74 1.93 11.09 5.63
C ARG A 74 1.20 9.96 4.89
N LYS A 75 0.10 9.45 5.45
CA LYS A 75 -0.80 8.51 4.75
C LYS A 75 -1.39 9.14 3.49
N LEU A 76 -1.86 10.38 3.59
CA LEU A 76 -2.43 11.13 2.46
C LEU A 76 -1.40 11.32 1.33
N SER A 77 -0.17 11.71 1.67
CA SER A 77 0.92 11.88 0.70
C SER A 77 1.24 10.57 -0.03
N LYS A 78 1.31 9.45 0.69
CA LYS A 78 1.53 8.12 0.09
C LYS A 78 0.39 7.75 -0.85
N PHE A 79 -0.85 7.92 -0.40
CA PHE A 79 -2.04 7.63 -1.20
C PHE A 79 -2.05 8.46 -2.50
N ARG A 80 -1.72 9.75 -2.41
CA ARG A 80 -1.61 10.63 -3.59
C ARG A 80 -0.53 10.16 -4.56
N LYS A 81 0.66 9.80 -4.07
CA LYS A 81 1.74 9.24 -4.90
C LYS A 81 1.33 7.93 -5.59
N ASP A 82 0.56 7.09 -4.92
CA ASP A 82 0.07 5.83 -5.49
C ASP A 82 -0.96 6.07 -6.59
N ILE A 83 -1.85 7.06 -6.42
CA ILE A 83 -2.77 7.51 -7.48
C ILE A 83 -1.98 8.06 -8.68
N ASP A 84 -1.06 8.99 -8.44
CA ASP A 84 -0.26 9.60 -9.50
C ASP A 84 0.52 8.54 -10.30
N ARG A 85 1.08 7.54 -9.59
CA ARG A 85 1.75 6.40 -10.20
C ARG A 85 0.80 5.56 -11.05
N LYS A 86 -0.42 5.29 -10.59
CA LYS A 86 -1.43 4.55 -11.38
C LYS A 86 -1.81 5.32 -12.64
N ILE A 87 -2.05 6.62 -12.53
CA ILE A 87 -2.35 7.49 -13.68
C ILE A 87 -1.21 7.45 -14.70
N ARG A 88 0.04 7.62 -14.24
CA ARG A 88 1.23 7.56 -15.10
C ARG A 88 1.36 6.20 -15.79
N LYS A 89 1.21 5.09 -15.06
CA LYS A 89 1.26 3.74 -15.64
C LYS A 89 0.18 3.53 -16.70
N ASN A 90 -1.04 4.01 -16.45
CA ASN A 90 -2.14 3.93 -17.42
C ASN A 90 -1.82 4.75 -18.68
N LYS A 91 -1.32 5.99 -18.52
CA LYS A 91 -0.89 6.82 -19.65
C LYS A 91 0.24 6.17 -20.45
N ASN A 92 1.25 5.62 -19.78
CA ASN A 92 2.34 4.91 -20.43
C ASN A 92 1.85 3.67 -21.19
N SER A 93 0.96 2.87 -20.61
CA SER A 93 0.33 1.73 -21.28
C SER A 93 -0.42 2.17 -22.53
N LYS A 94 -1.22 3.25 -22.45
CA LYS A 94 -1.91 3.83 -23.61
C LYS A 94 -0.93 4.32 -24.68
N MET A 95 0.16 4.98 -24.31
CA MET A 95 1.20 5.44 -25.24
C MET A 95 1.92 4.26 -25.91
N ILE A 96 2.25 3.22 -25.16
CA ILE A 96 2.87 2.00 -25.68
C ILE A 96 1.92 1.31 -26.65
N ASN A 97 0.64 1.15 -26.28
CA ASN A 97 -0.36 0.57 -27.17
C ASN A 97 -0.50 1.40 -28.45
N LEU A 98 -0.52 2.73 -28.37
CA LEU A 98 -0.57 3.60 -29.54
C LEU A 98 0.65 3.41 -30.46
N ILE A 99 1.84 3.30 -29.89
CA ILE A 99 3.08 3.06 -30.65
C ILE A 99 3.07 1.66 -31.27
N LEU A 100 2.59 0.64 -30.55
CA LEU A 100 2.47 -0.72 -31.06
C LEU A 100 1.46 -0.81 -32.21
N GLU A 101 0.29 -0.16 -32.09
CA GLU A 101 -0.69 -0.02 -33.17
C GLU A 101 -0.06 0.65 -34.40
N PHE A 102 0.69 1.72 -34.20
CA PHE A 102 1.40 2.41 -35.28
C PHE A 102 2.46 1.51 -35.96
N LEU A 103 3.27 0.81 -35.18
CA LEU A 103 4.28 -0.14 -35.69
C LEU A 103 3.65 -1.31 -36.44
N PHE A 104 2.51 -1.81 -35.96
CA PHE A 104 1.74 -2.88 -36.60
C PHE A 104 1.22 -2.43 -37.99
N CYS A 105 0.64 -1.23 -38.07
CA CYS A 105 0.22 -0.64 -39.34
C CYS A 105 1.37 -0.45 -40.32
N PHE A 106 2.51 0.07 -39.85
CA PHE A 106 3.67 0.32 -40.71
C PHE A 106 4.23 -0.98 -41.32
N LYS A 107 4.32 -2.06 -40.51
CA LYS A 107 4.71 -3.39 -41.00
C LYS A 107 3.73 -3.94 -42.04
N ARG A 108 2.42 -3.76 -41.83
CA ARG A 108 1.38 -4.20 -42.76
C ARG A 108 1.46 -3.47 -44.10
N LEU A 109 1.71 -2.16 -44.09
CA LEU A 109 1.85 -1.35 -45.31
C LEU A 109 3.04 -1.81 -46.15
N LEU A 110 4.20 -2.02 -45.52
CA LEU A 110 5.40 -2.50 -46.21
C LEU A 110 5.26 -3.94 -46.72
N GLY A 111 4.62 -4.82 -45.95
CA GLY A 111 4.38 -6.20 -46.36
C GLY A 111 3.48 -6.32 -47.60
N GLN A 112 2.45 -5.48 -47.71
CA GLN A 112 1.59 -5.45 -48.89
C GLN A 112 2.34 -4.96 -50.13
N ALA A 113 3.07 -3.85 -50.02
CA ALA A 113 3.85 -3.31 -51.14
C ALA A 113 4.88 -4.31 -51.68
N LEU A 114 5.59 -5.01 -50.79
CA LEU A 114 6.55 -6.04 -51.19
C LEU A 114 5.88 -7.23 -51.88
N SER A 115 4.73 -7.69 -51.37
CA SER A 115 3.98 -8.78 -52.03
C SER A 115 3.49 -8.40 -53.43
N SER A 116 3.02 -7.16 -53.61
CA SER A 116 2.58 -6.65 -54.92
C SER A 116 3.73 -6.52 -55.91
N ILE A 117 4.89 -6.04 -55.44
CA ILE A 117 6.11 -5.94 -56.27
C ILE A 117 6.59 -7.33 -56.70
N ILE A 118 6.59 -8.31 -55.78
CA ILE A 118 6.98 -9.70 -56.08
C ILE A 118 6.06 -10.30 -57.15
N VAL A 119 4.73 -10.12 -57.02
CA VAL A 119 3.76 -10.61 -58.03
C VAL A 119 4.02 -9.97 -59.39
N LEU A 120 4.30 -8.66 -59.44
CA LEU A 120 4.64 -7.95 -60.67
C LEU A 120 5.91 -8.50 -61.34
N ILE A 121 6.97 -8.74 -60.57
CA ILE A 121 8.23 -9.31 -61.07
C ILE A 121 7.96 -10.71 -61.65
N THR A 122 7.30 -11.59 -60.89
CA THR A 122 6.99 -12.96 -61.37
C THR A 122 6.08 -12.98 -62.60
N SER A 123 5.20 -11.98 -62.75
CA SER A 123 4.32 -11.85 -63.92
C SER A 123 5.05 -11.32 -65.15
N LEU A 124 6.06 -10.46 -64.97
CA LEU A 124 6.92 -9.97 -66.06
C LEU A 124 7.80 -11.09 -66.60
N ASP A 125 8.41 -11.87 -65.71
CA ASP A 125 9.26 -13.02 -66.07
C ASP A 125 8.45 -14.09 -66.84
N SER A 126 7.17 -14.25 -66.51
CA SER A 126 6.25 -15.16 -67.23
C SER A 126 5.81 -14.64 -68.60
N CYS A 127 5.94 -13.33 -68.87
CA CYS A 127 5.58 -12.71 -70.16
C CYS A 127 6.76 -12.63 -71.13
N LEU A 128 7.99 -12.75 -70.63
CA LEU A 128 9.23 -12.71 -71.43
C LEU A 128 9.68 -14.09 -71.93
N SER A 129 9.01 -15.15 -71.50
CA SER A 129 9.25 -16.55 -71.90
C SER A 129 8.13 -17.09 -72.77
#